data_AF-E7PJ47-F1
#
_entry.id   AF-E7PJ47-F1
#
_cell.length_a   1.000
_cell.length_b   1.000
_cell.length_c   1.000
_cell.angle_alpha   90.00
_cell.angle_beta   90.00
_cell.angle_gamma   90.00
#
_symmetry.space_group_name_H-M   'P 1'
#
loop_
_entity.id
_entity.type
_entity.pdbx_description
1 polymer ?
#
loop_
_entity_poly.entity_id
_entity_poly.type
_entity_poly.pdbx_seq_one_letter_code
_entity_poly.pdbx_strand_id
1 'polypeptide(L)'
;MSIQEGSAAALRLIRAAKGLNQKDLSGQVTGSHVSQLESGKTSPTVKAAAELAQALGITPSALLAVAVAADSKVTPKEVLVRAISELKNLGLADKIPPPSAQAMDITHPTSVRAAATRAQVQGLKSQGLRQVDVAKELGIPRTTVQRHWH
;
A
#
# COMPACT_ATOMS: atom_id res chain seq x y z
N MET A 1 8.94 -9.35 -18.36
CA MET A 1 10.21 -9.72 -17.71
C MET A 1 9.83 -10.08 -16.26
N SER A 2 10.77 -10.24 -15.35
CA SER A 2 10.44 -10.13 -13.92
C SER A 2 10.65 -8.68 -13.46
N ILE A 3 9.92 -8.22 -12.44
CA ILE A 3 10.16 -6.90 -11.81
C ILE A 3 11.62 -6.75 -11.35
N GLN A 4 12.29 -7.87 -11.08
CA GLN A 4 13.70 -7.97 -10.72
C GLN A 4 14.58 -7.52 -11.89
N GLU A 5 14.32 -8.04 -13.09
CA GLU A 5 15.02 -7.69 -14.33
C GLU A 5 14.71 -6.25 -14.74
N GLY A 6 13.45 -5.82 -14.57
CA GLY A 6 13.04 -4.43 -14.80
C GLY A 6 13.80 -3.45 -13.91
N SER A 7 13.98 -3.79 -12.63
CA SER A 7 14.75 -2.98 -11.67
C SER A 7 16.24 -2.91 -12.05
N ALA A 8 16.83 -4.03 -12.44
CA ALA A 8 18.21 -4.10 -12.92
C ALA A 8 18.42 -3.24 -14.17
N ALA A 9 17.51 -3.34 -15.14
CA ALA A 9 17.52 -2.56 -16.37
C ALA A 9 17.38 -1.05 -16.08
N ALA A 10 16.46 -0.68 -15.18
CA ALA A 10 16.25 0.71 -14.79
C ALA A 10 17.50 1.33 -14.15
N LEU A 11 18.13 0.63 -13.21
CA LEU A 11 19.37 1.10 -12.56
C LEU A 11 20.46 1.36 -13.60
N ARG A 12 20.70 0.39 -14.51
CA ARG A 12 21.69 0.54 -15.58
C ARG A 12 21.35 1.70 -16.52
N LEU A 13 20.09 1.81 -16.93
CA LEU A 13 19.62 2.84 -17.87
C LEU A 13 19.79 4.24 -17.28
N ILE A 14 19.35 4.45 -16.04
CA ILE A 14 19.45 5.75 -15.36
C ILE A 14 20.91 6.09 -15.10
N ARG A 15 21.70 5.12 -14.63
CA ARG A 15 23.14 5.31 -14.39
C ARG A 15 23.87 5.72 -15.68
N ALA A 16 23.61 5.02 -16.79
CA ALA A 16 24.20 5.34 -18.09
C ALA A 16 23.74 6.71 -18.62
N ALA A 17 22.46 7.05 -18.48
CA ALA A 17 21.93 8.36 -18.86
C ALA A 17 22.56 9.52 -18.07
N LYS A 18 23.05 9.24 -16.85
CA LYS A 18 23.78 10.20 -16.01
C LYS A 18 25.31 10.17 -16.19
N GLY A 19 25.83 9.31 -17.06
CA GLY A 19 27.27 9.18 -17.29
C GLY A 19 28.05 8.61 -16.09
N LEU A 20 27.36 7.94 -15.16
CA LEU A 20 27.95 7.41 -13.94
C LEU A 20 28.51 5.99 -14.16
N ASN A 21 29.61 5.68 -13.50
CA ASN A 21 30.12 4.32 -13.35
C ASN A 21 29.57 3.68 -12.04
N GLN A 22 29.73 2.37 -11.85
CA GLN A 22 29.24 1.70 -10.64
C GLN A 22 29.94 2.16 -9.35
N LYS A 23 31.20 2.62 -9.44
CA LYS A 23 31.97 3.12 -8.28
C LYS A 23 31.45 4.47 -7.82
N ASP A 24 30.87 5.27 -8.70
CA ASP A 24 30.26 6.55 -8.33
C ASP A 24 29.03 6.36 -7.40
N LEU A 25 28.39 5.18 -7.45
CA LEU A 25 27.30 4.80 -6.54
C LEU A 25 27.80 4.20 -5.22
N SER A 26 29.08 3.82 -5.15
CA SER A 26 29.63 3.00 -4.07
C SER A 26 29.75 3.70 -2.71
N GLY A 27 29.63 5.04 -2.69
CA GLY A 27 29.67 5.86 -1.47
C GLY A 27 28.37 5.86 -0.65
N GLN A 28 27.24 5.50 -1.26
CA GLN A 28 25.94 5.41 -0.57
C GLN A 28 25.41 3.97 -0.47
N VAL A 29 25.79 3.10 -1.41
CA VAL A 29 25.43 1.67 -1.43
C VAL A 29 26.68 0.89 -1.79
N THR A 30 26.96 -0.26 -1.16
CA THR A 30 28.20 -1.00 -1.47
C THR A 30 28.27 -1.43 -2.94
N GLY A 31 29.46 -1.31 -3.56
CA GLY A 31 29.63 -1.63 -4.98
C GLY A 31 29.26 -3.08 -5.36
N SER A 32 29.45 -4.04 -4.45
CA SER A 32 29.01 -5.43 -4.66
C SER A 32 27.48 -5.55 -4.71
N HIS A 33 26.77 -4.79 -3.88
CA HIS A 33 25.31 -4.75 -3.84
C HIS A 33 24.75 -4.10 -5.10
N VAL A 34 25.35 -3.00 -5.58
CA VAL A 34 24.99 -2.38 -6.88
C VAL A 34 25.16 -3.38 -8.03
N SER A 35 26.26 -4.13 -8.06
CA SER A 35 26.51 -5.14 -9.09
C SER A 35 25.50 -6.30 -9.06
N GLN A 36 25.13 -6.79 -7.88
CA GLN A 36 24.12 -7.83 -7.72
C GLN A 36 22.73 -7.38 -8.17
N LEU A 37 22.36 -6.14 -7.85
CA LEU A 37 21.09 -5.55 -8.27
C LEU A 37 21.06 -5.30 -9.78
N GLU A 38 22.12 -4.72 -10.35
CA GLU A 38 22.21 -4.48 -11.79
C GLU A 38 22.29 -5.77 -12.62
N SER A 39 22.69 -6.89 -12.01
CA SER A 39 22.68 -8.21 -12.68
C SER A 39 21.36 -8.95 -12.53
N GLY A 40 20.37 -8.39 -11.82
CA GLY A 40 19.07 -9.02 -11.58
C GLY A 40 19.14 -10.22 -10.64
N LYS A 41 20.27 -10.45 -9.96
CA LYS A 41 20.44 -11.57 -9.02
C LYS A 41 19.60 -11.40 -7.76
N THR A 42 19.29 -10.16 -7.38
CA THR A 42 18.49 -9.82 -6.20
C THR A 42 17.50 -8.70 -6.52
N SER A 43 16.39 -8.66 -5.80
CA SER A 43 15.42 -7.55 -5.86
C SER A 43 15.75 -6.52 -4.79
N PRO A 44 15.74 -5.21 -5.09
CA PRO A 44 15.92 -4.21 -4.06
C PRO A 44 14.71 -4.19 -3.14
N THR A 45 14.94 -4.09 -1.83
CA THR A 45 13.88 -3.69 -0.89
C THR A 45 13.46 -2.25 -1.20
N VAL A 46 12.28 -1.83 -0.71
CA VAL A 46 11.83 -0.42 -0.86
C VAL A 46 12.87 0.55 -0.27
N LYS A 47 13.49 0.17 0.85
CA LYS A 47 14.58 0.95 1.47
C LYS A 47 15.79 1.07 0.55
N ALA A 48 16.27 -0.05 0.00
CA ALA A 48 17.42 -0.05 -0.91
C ALA A 48 17.13 0.73 -2.21
N ALA A 49 15.91 0.64 -2.75
CA ALA A 49 15.49 1.43 -3.89
C ALA A 49 15.52 2.93 -3.59
N ALA A 50 15.19 3.34 -2.36
CA ALA A 50 15.28 4.74 -1.95
C ALA A 50 16.73 5.23 -1.85
N GLU A 51 17.62 4.45 -1.25
CA GLU A 51 19.06 4.75 -1.16
C GLU A 51 19.69 4.84 -2.56
N LEU A 52 19.35 3.92 -3.47
CA LEU A 52 19.83 3.94 -4.86
C LEU A 52 19.30 5.13 -5.64
N ALA A 53 18.02 5.47 -5.49
CA ALA A 53 17.44 6.65 -6.13
C ALA A 53 18.15 7.92 -5.66
N GLN A 54 18.44 8.03 -4.36
CA GLN A 54 19.23 9.13 -3.80
C GLN A 54 20.64 9.18 -4.41
N ALA A 55 21.34 8.05 -4.49
CA ALA A 55 22.67 7.97 -5.09
C ALA A 55 22.66 8.34 -6.58
N LEU A 56 21.58 7.98 -7.28
CA LEU A 56 21.33 8.35 -8.66
C LEU A 56 20.79 9.78 -8.80
N GLY A 57 20.53 10.53 -7.72
CA GLY A 57 19.98 11.89 -7.77
C GLY A 57 18.61 11.98 -8.43
N ILE A 58 17.72 11.02 -8.15
CA ILE A 58 16.32 10.99 -8.58
C ILE A 58 15.42 10.58 -7.41
N THR A 59 14.09 10.68 -7.57
CA THR A 59 13.16 10.18 -6.56
C THR A 59 12.99 8.66 -6.65
N PRO A 60 12.67 7.96 -5.54
CA PRO A 60 12.37 6.54 -5.56
C PRO A 60 11.19 6.20 -6.49
N SER A 61 10.20 7.10 -6.57
CA SER A 61 9.06 6.96 -7.49
C SER A 61 9.47 6.97 -8.95
N ALA A 62 10.43 7.81 -9.35
CA ALA A 62 10.94 7.83 -10.71
C ALA A 62 11.72 6.54 -11.04
N LEU A 63 12.55 6.06 -10.11
CA LEU A 63 13.28 4.80 -10.29
C LEU A 63 12.31 3.62 -10.49
N LEU A 64 11.29 3.51 -9.63
CA LEU A 64 10.28 2.46 -9.72
C LEU A 64 9.45 2.57 -11.00
N ALA A 65 9.12 3.78 -11.45
CA ALA A 65 8.42 3.97 -12.71
C ALA A 65 9.23 3.45 -13.90
N VAL A 66 10.55 3.68 -13.94
CA VAL A 66 11.43 3.12 -14.97
C VAL A 66 11.54 1.61 -14.87
N ALA A 67 11.59 1.05 -13.65
CA ALA A 67 11.65 -0.40 -13.43
C ALA A 67 10.40 -1.13 -13.92
N VAL A 68 9.21 -0.60 -13.59
CA VAL A 68 7.93 -1.14 -14.05
C VAL A 68 7.77 -0.97 -15.56
N ALA A 69 8.20 0.18 -16.10
CA ALA A 69 8.18 0.46 -17.53
C ALA A 69 9.05 -0.54 -18.32
N ALA A 70 10.25 -0.83 -17.83
CA ALA A 70 11.15 -1.82 -18.42
C ALA A 70 10.51 -3.22 -18.44
N ASP A 71 9.83 -3.60 -17.35
CA ASP A 71 9.16 -4.91 -17.26
C ASP A 71 7.95 -5.05 -18.20
N SER A 72 7.11 -4.01 -18.23
CA SER A 72 5.85 -3.97 -18.98
C SER A 72 5.98 -3.47 -20.43
N LYS A 73 7.20 -3.12 -20.88
CA LYS A 73 7.50 -2.58 -22.22
C LYS A 73 6.67 -1.33 -22.58
N VAL A 74 6.44 -0.48 -21.60
CA VAL A 74 5.76 0.82 -21.74
C VAL A 74 6.74 1.93 -21.38
N THR A 75 6.35 3.18 -21.59
CA THR A 75 7.15 4.32 -21.16
C THR A 75 6.97 4.59 -19.65
N PRO A 76 7.99 5.15 -18.96
CA PRO A 76 7.83 5.60 -17.57
C PRO A 76 6.71 6.62 -17.39
N LYS A 77 6.42 7.43 -18.42
CA LYS A 77 5.31 8.39 -18.44
C LYS A 77 3.95 7.68 -18.35
N GLU A 78 3.73 6.62 -19.13
CA GLU A 78 2.48 5.85 -19.10
C GLU A 78 2.27 5.19 -17.74
N VAL A 79 3.33 4.65 -17.13
CA VAL A 79 3.28 4.09 -15.77
C VAL A 79 2.81 5.13 -14.76
N LEU A 80 3.39 6.33 -14.79
CA LEU A 80 3.04 7.40 -13.85
C LEU A 80 1.60 7.91 -14.05
N VAL A 81 1.17 8.10 -15.31
CA VAL A 81 -0.21 8.53 -15.62
C VAL A 81 -1.23 7.49 -15.15
N ARG A 82 -0.94 6.21 -15.36
CA ARG A 82 -1.77 5.12 -14.86
C ARG A 82 -1.84 5.12 -13.33
N ALA A 83 -0.70 5.23 -12.65
CA ALA A 83 -0.65 5.28 -11.19
C ALA A 83 -1.46 6.45 -10.61
N ILE A 84 -1.36 7.64 -11.21
CA ILE A 84 -2.18 8.80 -10.81
C ILE A 84 -3.68 8.51 -10.99
N SER A 85 -4.06 7.86 -12.09
CA SER A 85 -5.46 7.51 -12.36
C SER A 85 -6.01 6.50 -11.35
N GLU A 86 -5.22 5.48 -11.00
CA GLU A 86 -5.57 4.49 -9.98
C GLU A 86 -5.72 5.16 -8.60
N LEU A 87 -4.81 6.06 -8.22
CA LEU A 87 -4.90 6.83 -6.98
C LEU A 87 -6.11 7.77 -6.94
N LYS A 88 -6.49 8.36 -8.07
CA LYS A 88 -7.72 9.18 -8.18
C LYS A 88 -8.97 8.33 -7.96
N ASN A 89 -9.03 7.14 -8.55
CA ASN A 89 -10.15 6.22 -8.38
C ASN A 89 -10.31 5.74 -6.93
N LEU A 90 -9.20 5.62 -6.19
CA LEU A 90 -9.22 5.33 -4.76
C LEU A 90 -9.49 6.58 -3.89
N GLY A 91 -9.59 7.76 -4.48
CA GLY A 91 -9.72 9.03 -3.76
C GLY A 91 -8.52 9.34 -2.87
N LEU A 92 -7.33 8.88 -3.25
CA LEU A 92 -6.06 9.04 -2.53
C LEU A 92 -5.10 10.05 -3.17
N ALA A 93 -5.34 10.44 -4.43
CA ALA A 93 -4.41 11.28 -5.20
C ALA A 93 -4.03 12.60 -4.49
N ASP A 94 -4.97 13.20 -3.78
CA ASP A 94 -4.80 14.49 -3.09
C ASP A 94 -4.82 14.36 -1.56
N LYS A 95 -4.75 13.13 -1.03
CA LYS A 95 -4.76 12.87 0.41
C LYS A 95 -3.35 12.62 0.93
N ILE A 96 -3.00 13.26 2.04
CA ILE A 96 -1.77 12.96 2.77
C ILE A 96 -2.00 11.66 3.55
N PRO A 97 -1.18 10.61 3.34
CA PRO A 97 -1.27 9.39 4.15
C PRO A 97 -1.08 9.68 5.63
N PRO A 98 -1.71 8.90 6.52
CA PRO A 98 -1.57 9.08 7.96
C PRO A 98 -0.11 8.85 8.41
N PRO A 99 0.32 9.48 9.51
CA PRO A 99 1.72 9.45 9.96
C PRO A 99 2.17 8.07 10.45
N SER A 100 1.23 7.16 10.73
CA SER A 100 1.51 5.77 11.10
C SER A 100 0.35 4.86 10.69
N ALA A 101 0.64 3.56 10.58
CA ALA A 101 -0.39 2.55 10.33
C ALA A 101 -1.42 2.50 11.46
N GLN A 102 -1.01 2.77 12.71
CA GLN A 102 -1.89 2.76 13.89
C GLN A 102 -2.79 4.00 13.98
N ALA A 103 -2.47 5.08 13.27
CA ALA A 103 -3.29 6.28 13.21
C ALA A 103 -4.48 6.14 12.25
N MET A 104 -4.54 5.06 11.45
CA MET A 104 -5.77 4.69 10.75
C MET A 104 -6.73 4.05 11.75
N ASP A 105 -7.82 4.74 12.02
CA ASP A 105 -8.96 4.13 12.69
C ASP A 105 -9.66 3.20 11.70
N ILE A 106 -9.13 1.98 11.57
CA ILE A 106 -9.71 0.92 10.74
C ILE A 106 -10.82 0.25 11.55
N THR A 107 -11.83 1.02 11.97
CA THR A 107 -13.04 0.42 12.51
C THR A 107 -13.69 -0.36 11.37
N HIS A 108 -13.47 -1.68 11.34
CA HIS A 108 -13.92 -2.57 10.28
C HIS A 108 -15.44 -2.40 10.06
N PRO A 109 -15.97 -2.42 8.82
CA PRO A 109 -17.40 -2.24 8.57
C PRO A 109 -18.28 -3.20 9.38
N THR A 110 -17.78 -4.40 9.63
CA THR A 110 -18.42 -5.41 10.49
C THR A 110 -18.41 -5.05 11.97
N SER A 111 -17.38 -4.38 12.48
CA SER A 111 -17.36 -3.90 13.87
C SER A 111 -18.26 -2.69 14.06
N VAL A 112 -18.37 -1.79 13.06
CA VAL A 112 -19.37 -0.70 13.05
C VAL A 112 -20.78 -1.27 13.10
N ARG A 113 -21.09 -2.24 12.22
CA ARG A 113 -22.42 -2.90 12.20
C ARG A 113 -22.71 -3.63 13.51
N ALA A 114 -21.76 -4.40 14.05
CA ALA A 114 -21.94 -5.11 15.32
C ALA A 114 -22.11 -4.16 16.51
N ALA A 115 -21.43 -3.00 16.51
CA ALA A 115 -21.60 -1.97 17.53
C ALA A 115 -22.99 -1.32 17.43
N ALA A 116 -23.45 -1.00 16.22
CA ALA A 116 -24.79 -0.46 15.98
C ALA A 116 -25.89 -1.45 16.40
N THR A 117 -25.76 -2.73 16.04
CA THR A 117 -26.70 -3.78 16.47
C THR A 117 -26.69 -3.94 17.99
N ARG A 118 -25.52 -3.86 18.65
CA ARG A 118 -25.45 -3.90 20.12
C ARG A 118 -26.17 -2.71 20.75
N ALA A 119 -25.96 -1.50 20.23
CA ALA A 119 -26.62 -0.30 20.75
C ALA A 119 -28.16 -0.41 20.64
N GLN A 120 -28.68 -0.92 19.52
CA GLN A 120 -30.11 -1.16 19.32
C GLN A 120 -30.66 -2.21 20.31
N VAL A 121 -29.97 -3.34 20.46
CA VAL A 121 -30.38 -4.40 21.40
C VAL A 121 -30.40 -3.90 22.84
N GLN A 122 -29.37 -3.18 23.27
CA GLN A 122 -29.29 -2.62 24.63
C GLN A 122 -30.32 -1.52 24.87
N GLY A 123 -30.64 -0.71 23.86
CA GLY A 123 -31.69 0.31 23.93
C GLY A 123 -33.09 -0.30 24.10
N LEU A 124 -33.43 -1.37 23.37
CA LEU A 124 -34.72 -2.06 23.55
C LEU A 124 -34.77 -2.85 24.87
N LYS A 125 -33.64 -3.40 25.32
CA LYS A 125 -33.53 -4.06 26.63
C LYS A 125 -33.76 -3.07 27.78
N SER A 126 -33.24 -1.85 27.70
CA SER A 126 -33.46 -0.84 28.75
C SER A 126 -34.91 -0.35 28.81
N GLN A 127 -35.67 -0.50 27.72
CA GLN A 127 -37.13 -0.30 27.68
C GLN A 127 -37.94 -1.49 28.25
N GLY A 128 -37.26 -2.54 28.74
CA GLY A 128 -37.90 -3.69 29.38
C GLY A 128 -38.36 -4.81 28.44
N LEU A 129 -38.05 -4.72 27.14
CA LEU A 129 -38.39 -5.77 26.19
C LEU A 129 -37.57 -7.05 26.46
N ARG A 130 -38.16 -8.21 26.21
CA ARG A 130 -37.47 -9.50 26.31
C ARG A 130 -36.76 -9.82 24.98
N GLN A 131 -35.76 -10.69 25.01
CA GLN A 131 -34.96 -11.07 23.82
C GLN A 131 -35.79 -11.45 22.60
N VAL A 132 -36.96 -12.06 22.81
CA VAL A 132 -37.85 -12.52 21.73
C VAL A 132 -38.54 -11.36 21.04
N ASP A 133 -38.96 -10.36 21.83
CA ASP A 133 -39.62 -9.15 21.35
C ASP A 133 -38.60 -8.28 20.62
N VAL A 134 -37.38 -8.16 21.17
CA VAL A 134 -36.26 -7.45 20.53
C VAL A 134 -35.86 -8.08 19.19
N ALA A 135 -35.81 -9.41 19.11
CA ALA A 135 -35.51 -10.12 17.86
C ALA A 135 -36.57 -9.88 16.79
N LYS A 136 -37.84 -9.84 17.19
CA LYS A 136 -38.97 -9.56 16.30
C LYS A 136 -38.99 -8.11 15.84
N GLU A 137 -38.73 -7.17 16.75
CA GLU A 137 -38.71 -5.72 16.48
C GLU A 137 -37.57 -5.31 15.54
N LEU A 138 -36.37 -5.87 15.75
CA LEU A 138 -35.20 -5.58 14.93
C LEU A 138 -35.11 -6.44 13.66
N GLY A 139 -35.98 -7.43 13.49
CA GLY A 139 -35.96 -8.35 12.35
C GLY A 139 -34.67 -9.19 12.25
N ILE A 140 -34.01 -9.47 13.37
CA ILE A 140 -32.73 -10.22 13.42
C ILE A 140 -32.87 -11.53 14.20
N PRO A 141 -32.03 -12.55 13.92
CA PRO A 141 -32.08 -13.82 14.65
C PRO A 141 -31.90 -13.63 16.15
N ARG A 142 -32.64 -14.41 16.95
CA ARG A 142 -32.55 -14.37 18.41
C ARG A 142 -31.14 -14.66 18.95
N THR A 143 -30.36 -15.48 18.24
CA THR A 143 -28.95 -15.75 18.56
C THR A 143 -28.07 -14.51 18.43
N THR A 144 -28.35 -13.63 17.47
CA THR A 144 -27.67 -12.34 17.30
C THR A 144 -28.05 -11.39 18.43
N VAL A 145 -29.32 -11.35 18.84
CA VAL A 145 -29.76 -10.58 20.03
C VAL A 145 -29.07 -11.08 21.29
N GLN A 146 -29.03 -12.40 21.50
CA GLN A 146 -28.39 -13.03 22.67
C GLN A 146 -26.90 -12.67 22.78
N ARG A 147 -26.16 -12.67 21.66
CA ARG A 147 -24.74 -12.30 21.61
C ARG A 147 -24.49 -10.83 22.02
N HIS A 148 -25.47 -9.96 21.82
CA HIS A 148 -25.40 -8.54 22.14
C HIS A 148 -26.21 -8.14 23.39
N TRP A 149 -26.75 -9.12 24.12
CA TRP A 149 -27.67 -8.92 25.24
C TRP A 149 -26.99 -8.47 26.53
N HIS A 150 -25.72 -8.82 26.70
CA HIS A 150 -24.89 -8.44 27.84
C HIS A 150 -24.03 -7.24 27.47
#